data_AF-A0A1B6CUG3-F1
#
_entry.id   AF-A0A1B6CUG3-F1
#
_cell.length_a   1.000
_cell.length_b   1.000
_cell.length_c   1.000
_cell.angle_alpha   90.00
_cell.angle_beta   90.00
_cell.angle_gamma   90.00
#
_symmetry.space_group_name_H-M   'P 1'
#
loop_
_entity.id
_entity.type
_entity.pdbx_description
1 polymer ?
#
loop_
_entity_poly.entity_id
_entity_poly.type
_entity_poly.pdbx_seq_one_letter_code
_entity_poly.pdbx_strand_id
1 'polypeptide(L)'
;MMSFPSMVWVKGGIIFDKTILRNFFEGLFDNYYSSLRLVERLKTEKILAACTVKKQRKGLPQLADDKTLKCGHYDYRISNLGVAVFKWQDNRPVYLTSNFHGCEETTVKRTNKEGKKIGVKCPEIVKNCI
;
A
#
# COMPACT_ATOMS: atom_id res chain seq x y z
N MET A 1 -15.80 1.56 -36.29
CA MET A 1 -16.01 2.84 -35.60
C MET A 1 -15.36 2.73 -34.21
N MET A 2 -14.08 3.09 -34.10
CA MET A 2 -13.33 2.99 -32.84
C MET A 2 -13.58 4.24 -32.01
N SER A 3 -14.17 4.07 -30.83
CA SER A 3 -14.40 5.14 -29.86
C SER A 3 -13.13 5.41 -29.05
N PHE A 4 -12.74 6.68 -28.97
CA PHE A 4 -11.54 7.19 -28.29
C PHE A 4 -11.58 6.93 -26.77
N PRO A 5 -10.44 6.66 -26.10
CA PRO A 5 -10.43 6.48 -24.65
C PRO A 5 -10.46 7.83 -23.93
N SER A 6 -11.50 8.00 -23.10
CA SER A 6 -11.70 9.10 -22.14
C SER A 6 -10.47 9.38 -21.25
N MET A 7 -9.87 10.56 -21.42
CA MET A 7 -8.78 11.10 -20.61
C MET A 7 -9.32 11.64 -19.27
N VAL A 8 -8.73 11.24 -18.14
CA VAL A 8 -9.13 11.72 -16.80
C VAL A 8 -8.13 12.77 -16.33
N TRP A 9 -8.61 13.99 -16.13
CA TRP A 9 -7.82 15.07 -15.54
C TRP A 9 -7.80 14.94 -14.02
N VAL A 10 -6.61 15.00 -13.42
CA VAL A 10 -6.44 15.27 -11.98
C VAL A 10 -5.74 16.62 -11.87
N LYS A 11 -6.41 17.61 -11.25
CA LYS A 11 -5.80 18.91 -10.92
C LYS A 11 -4.54 18.65 -10.07
N GLY A 12 -3.37 18.91 -10.65
CA GLY A 12 -2.07 18.58 -10.04
C GLY A 12 -0.98 18.10 -11.02
N GLY A 13 -1.29 17.94 -12.32
CA GLY A 13 -0.25 17.88 -13.36
C GLY A 13 0.34 16.50 -13.69
N ILE A 14 -0.34 15.39 -13.34
CA ILE A 14 0.05 14.05 -13.83
C ILE A 14 -1.12 13.45 -14.62
N ILE A 15 -0.87 13.13 -15.89
CA ILE A 15 -1.80 12.45 -16.78
C ILE A 15 -1.66 10.95 -16.54
N PHE A 16 -2.69 10.32 -15.96
CA PHE A 16 -2.78 8.87 -15.89
C PHE A 16 -3.60 8.39 -17.09
N ASP A 17 -2.92 7.86 -18.11
CA ASP A 17 -3.59 7.24 -19.26
C ASP A 17 -4.22 5.91 -18.82
N LYS A 18 -5.51 5.69 -19.12
CA LYS A 18 -6.23 4.44 -18.79
C LYS A 18 -5.61 3.19 -19.43
N THR A 19 -4.89 3.36 -20.53
CA THR A 19 -4.14 2.32 -21.24
C THR A 19 -2.83 1.99 -20.52
N ILE A 20 -2.16 2.99 -19.97
CA ILE A 20 -1.00 2.79 -19.09
C ILE A 20 -1.45 2.08 -17.81
N LEU A 21 -2.58 2.48 -17.21
CA LEU A 21 -3.15 1.81 -16.03
C LEU A 21 -3.57 0.34 -16.29
N ARG A 22 -3.94 -0.01 -17.52
CA ARG A 22 -4.29 -1.40 -17.90
C ARG A 22 -3.07 -2.32 -18.05
N ASN A 23 -1.92 -1.77 -18.43
CA ASN A 23 -0.67 -2.54 -18.58
C ASN A 23 0.26 -2.42 -17.35
N PHE A 24 -0.21 -1.81 -16.27
CA PHE A 24 0.54 -1.57 -15.03
C PHE A 24 -0.25 -2.11 -13.83
N PHE A 25 -0.58 -3.40 -13.89
CA PHE A 25 -1.45 -4.07 -12.90
C PHE A 25 -0.86 -4.16 -11.49
N GLU A 26 0.41 -3.78 -11.29
CA GLU A 26 1.13 -3.81 -10.01
C GLU A 26 1.99 -2.55 -9.82
N GLY A 27 1.40 -1.37 -10.04
CA GLY A 27 2.10 -0.10 -9.83
C GLY A 27 2.40 0.15 -8.36
N LEU A 28 3.64 -0.13 -7.94
CA LEU A 28 4.17 0.31 -6.66
C LEU A 28 4.35 1.84 -6.68
N PHE A 29 3.47 2.54 -5.97
CA PHE A 29 3.63 3.99 -5.82
C PHE A 29 4.69 4.30 -4.78
N ASP A 30 5.61 5.19 -5.16
CA ASP A 30 6.56 5.79 -4.24
C ASP A 30 5.81 6.65 -3.19
N ASN A 31 6.39 6.72 -1.99
CA ASN A 31 5.86 7.36 -0.78
C ASN A 31 5.50 8.85 -0.97
N TYR A 32 6.01 9.47 -2.03
CA TYR A 32 5.70 10.86 -2.40
C TYR A 32 4.25 11.03 -2.90
N TYR A 33 3.69 10.04 -3.60
CA TYR A 33 2.34 10.11 -4.20
C TYR A 33 1.30 9.25 -3.47
N SER A 34 1.73 8.44 -2.50
CA SER A 34 0.88 7.57 -1.71
C SER A 34 -0.07 8.35 -0.78
N SER A 35 -1.39 8.19 -0.97
CA SER A 35 -2.42 8.69 -0.03
C SER A 35 -3.62 7.75 -0.01
N LEU A 36 -4.29 7.65 1.15
CA LEU A 36 -5.47 6.78 1.28
C LEU A 36 -6.56 7.14 0.26
N ARG A 37 -6.84 8.44 0.10
CA ARG A 37 -7.84 8.95 -0.86
C ARG A 37 -7.53 8.56 -2.31
N LEU A 38 -6.25 8.51 -2.69
CA LEU A 38 -5.86 8.07 -4.04
C LEU A 38 -6.23 6.60 -4.23
N VAL A 39 -5.87 5.74 -3.28
CA VAL A 39 -6.16 4.29 -3.37
C VAL A 39 -7.66 4.01 -3.34
N GLU A 40 -8.42 4.76 -2.55
CA GLU A 40 -9.89 4.72 -2.56
C GLU A 40 -10.47 5.12 -3.91
N ARG A 41 -9.96 6.18 -4.53
CA ARG A 41 -10.37 6.58 -5.88
C ARG A 41 -10.03 5.52 -6.93
N LEU A 42 -8.82 4.96 -6.88
CA LEU A 42 -8.41 3.87 -7.78
C LEU A 42 -9.32 2.66 -7.63
N LYS A 43 -9.78 2.35 -6.41
CA LYS A 43 -10.74 1.29 -6.18
C LYS A 43 -12.09 1.55 -6.88
N THR A 44 -12.61 2.78 -6.79
CA THR A 44 -13.83 3.17 -7.52
C THR A 44 -13.66 3.05 -9.03
N GLU A 45 -12.46 3.34 -9.54
CA GLU A 45 -12.10 3.20 -10.96
C GLU A 45 -11.77 1.74 -11.36
N LYS A 46 -11.90 0.76 -10.44
CA LYS A 46 -11.58 -0.67 -10.62
C LYS A 46 -10.12 -0.93 -10.99
N ILE A 47 -9.21 -0.11 -10.47
CA ILE A 47 -7.75 -0.24 -10.65
C ILE A 47 -7.16 -0.81 -9.36
N LEU A 48 -6.40 -1.90 -9.45
CA LEU A 48 -5.70 -2.49 -8.31
C LEU A 48 -4.44 -1.70 -8.00
N ALA A 49 -4.22 -1.41 -6.71
CA ALA A 49 -3.06 -0.63 -6.28
C ALA A 49 -2.62 -1.03 -4.86
N ALA A 50 -1.30 -1.04 -4.66
CA ALA A 50 -0.66 -1.17 -3.36
C ALA A 50 0.50 -0.18 -3.27
N CYS A 51 0.68 0.44 -2.10
CA CYS A 51 1.75 1.41 -1.89
C CYS A 51 2.17 1.53 -0.43
N THR A 52 3.38 2.03 -0.21
CA THR A 52 3.86 2.44 1.11
C THR A 52 3.39 3.87 1.39
N VAL A 53 2.97 4.15 2.62
CA VAL A 53 2.49 5.47 3.05
C VAL A 53 3.30 5.99 4.23
N LYS A 54 3.49 7.31 4.30
CA LYS A 54 4.01 7.97 5.51
C LYS A 54 2.94 8.07 6.59
N LYS A 55 3.31 7.78 7.84
CA LYS A 55 2.48 7.97 9.05
C LYS A 55 1.83 9.37 9.13
N GLN A 56 2.56 10.40 8.68
CA GLN A 56 2.12 11.80 8.73
C GLN A 56 1.04 12.16 7.68
N ARG A 57 0.64 11.23 6.81
CA ARG A 57 -0.40 11.49 5.81
C ARG A 57 -1.77 11.62 6.49
N LYS A 58 -2.50 12.67 6.10
CA LYS A 58 -3.86 12.92 6.59
C LYS A 58 -4.81 11.80 6.16
N GLY A 59 -5.74 11.45 7.05
CA GLY A 59 -6.83 10.51 6.76
C GLY A 59 -6.49 9.04 6.98
N LEU A 60 -5.30 8.72 7.50
CA LEU A 60 -4.99 7.34 7.91
C LEU A 60 -5.80 6.99 9.18
N PRO A 61 -6.33 5.75 9.28
CA PRO A 61 -6.99 5.29 10.49
C PRO A 61 -5.99 5.20 11.64
N GLN A 62 -6.52 5.32 12.87
CA GLN A 62 -5.71 5.10 14.06
C GLN A 62 -5.41 3.59 14.18
N LEU A 63 -4.13 3.25 14.05
CA LEU A 63 -3.60 1.89 14.19
C LEU A 63 -2.91 1.76 15.55
N ALA A 64 -2.65 0.52 15.98
CA ALA A 64 -1.98 0.20 17.23
C ALA A 64 -0.73 1.06 17.45
N ASP A 65 -0.44 1.44 18.70
CA ASP A 65 0.71 2.28 19.02
C ASP A 65 2.06 1.62 18.68
N ASP A 66 3.07 2.45 18.39
CA ASP A 66 4.43 1.96 18.09
C ASP A 66 5.03 1.16 19.28
N LYS A 67 4.55 1.39 20.50
CA LYS A 67 5.03 0.71 21.72
C LYS A 67 4.41 -0.68 21.94
N THR A 68 3.26 -0.95 21.35
CA THR A 68 2.53 -2.21 21.56
C THR A 68 2.82 -3.25 20.48
N LEU A 69 3.26 -2.81 19.29
CA LEU A 69 3.59 -3.69 18.18
C LEU A 69 5.02 -4.23 18.29
N LYS A 70 5.15 -5.55 18.42
CA LYS A 70 6.46 -6.24 18.40
C LYS A 70 6.95 -6.40 16.96
N CYS A 71 8.27 -6.49 16.77
CA CYS A 71 8.87 -6.77 15.46
C CYS A 71 8.29 -8.05 14.85
N GLY A 72 7.88 -7.99 13.58
CA GLY A 72 7.21 -9.07 12.86
C GLY A 72 5.69 -9.14 13.06
N HIS A 73 5.11 -8.31 13.93
CA HIS A 73 3.67 -8.18 14.03
C HIS A 73 3.16 -7.02 13.19
N TYR A 74 1.89 -7.10 12.81
CA TYR A 74 1.18 -6.04 12.09
C TYR A 74 -0.20 -5.81 12.69
N ASP A 75 -0.71 -4.60 12.48
CA ASP A 75 -2.10 -4.22 12.69
C ASP A 75 -2.67 -3.73 11.36
N TYR A 76 -3.96 -3.85 11.17
CA TYR A 76 -4.62 -3.38 9.96
C TYR A 76 -6.01 -2.84 10.25
N ARG A 77 -6.45 -1.92 9.39
CA ARG A 77 -7.81 -1.39 9.36
C ARG A 77 -8.28 -1.30 7.93
N ILE A 78 -9.56 -1.60 7.72
CA ILE A 78 -10.19 -1.50 6.42
C ILE A 78 -11.05 -0.23 6.43
N SER A 79 -10.88 0.64 5.44
CA SER A 79 -11.72 1.83 5.28
C SER A 79 -13.14 1.44 4.87
N ASN A 80 -14.10 2.34 5.02
CA ASN A 80 -15.48 2.10 4.61
C ASN A 80 -15.62 1.80 3.11
N LEU A 81 -14.65 2.22 2.30
CA LEU A 81 -14.58 1.92 0.87
C LEU A 81 -13.87 0.58 0.60
N GLY A 82 -13.50 -0.16 1.64
CA GLY A 82 -12.85 -1.46 1.58
C GLY A 82 -11.38 -1.39 1.15
N VAL A 83 -10.69 -0.30 1.45
CA VAL A 83 -9.23 -0.20 1.26
C VAL A 83 -8.56 -0.58 2.57
N ALA A 84 -7.65 -1.55 2.53
CA ALA A 84 -6.91 -2.01 3.69
C ALA A 84 -5.66 -1.15 3.92
N VAL A 85 -5.49 -0.68 5.15
CA VAL A 85 -4.32 0.03 5.63
C VAL A 85 -3.64 -0.85 6.66
N PHE A 86 -2.39 -1.20 6.40
CA PHE A 86 -1.56 -2.02 7.25
C PHE A 86 -0.50 -1.16 7.94
N LYS A 87 -0.19 -1.52 9.18
CA LYS A 87 1.00 -1.08 9.88
C LYS A 87 1.77 -2.33 10.27
N TRP A 88 2.96 -2.50 9.73
CA TRP A 88 3.86 -3.60 10.04
C TRP A 88 5.09 -3.09 10.77
N GLN A 89 5.45 -3.75 11.88
CA GLN A 89 6.63 -3.41 12.65
C GLN A 89 7.82 -4.24 12.17
N ASP A 90 8.73 -3.61 11.45
CA ASP A 90 10.10 -4.12 11.24
C ASP A 90 11.03 -3.45 12.27
N ASN A 91 12.28 -3.16 11.89
CA ASN A 91 13.15 -2.23 12.62
C ASN A 91 12.51 -0.86 12.85
N ARG A 92 11.65 -0.42 11.93
CA ARG A 92 10.83 0.79 12.02
C ARG A 92 9.40 0.45 11.59
N PRO A 93 8.38 1.16 12.10
CA PRO A 93 7.00 0.96 11.66
C PRO A 93 6.86 1.37 10.19
N VAL A 94 6.37 0.46 9.37
CA VAL A 94 6.05 0.68 7.96
C VAL A 94 4.53 0.70 7.81
N TYR A 95 4.01 1.72 7.14
CA TYR A 95 2.59 1.82 6.81
C TYR A 95 2.42 1.50 5.33
N LEU A 96 1.44 0.67 5.03
CA LEU A 96 1.11 0.23 3.68
C LEU A 96 -0.38 0.36 3.45
N THR A 97 -0.79 0.58 2.20
CA THR A 97 -2.19 0.62 1.81
C THR A 97 -2.39 -0.21 0.56
N SER A 98 -3.45 -1.01 0.51
CA SER A 98 -3.86 -1.77 -0.68
C SER A 98 -5.37 -1.85 -0.79
N ASN A 99 -5.87 -1.92 -2.03
CA ASN A 99 -7.28 -2.17 -2.31
C ASN A 99 -7.59 -3.62 -2.73
N PHE A 100 -6.59 -4.48 -2.79
CA PHE A 100 -6.72 -5.87 -3.28
C PHE A 100 -6.13 -6.92 -2.35
N HIS A 101 -5.15 -6.56 -1.51
CA HIS A 101 -4.59 -7.48 -0.52
C HIS A 101 -5.51 -7.66 0.68
N GLY A 102 -5.72 -8.92 1.06
CA GLY A 102 -6.40 -9.33 2.29
C GLY A 102 -5.45 -9.41 3.50
N CYS A 103 -5.91 -10.06 4.57
CA CYS A 103 -5.15 -10.22 5.81
C CYS A 103 -4.24 -11.46 5.81
N GLU A 104 -3.65 -11.77 4.65
CA GLU A 104 -2.82 -12.94 4.48
C GLU A 104 -1.42 -12.69 5.07
N GLU A 105 -0.90 -13.69 5.80
CA GLU A 105 0.44 -13.66 6.38
C GLU A 105 1.44 -14.36 5.48
N THR A 106 2.62 -13.76 5.34
CA THR A 106 3.77 -14.36 4.69
C THR A 106 5.03 -14.20 5.54
N THR A 107 6.12 -14.86 5.14
CA THR A 107 7.41 -14.74 5.81
C THR A 107 8.45 -14.16 4.86
N VAL A 108 9.05 -13.04 5.22
CA VAL A 108 10.14 -12.41 4.45
C VAL A 108 11.48 -12.64 5.12
N LYS A 109 12.53 -12.82 4.32
CA LYS A 109 13.91 -12.96 4.80
C LYS A 109 14.49 -11.56 5.01
N ARG A 110 14.79 -11.20 6.25
CA ARG A 110 15.42 -9.92 6.62
C ARG A 110 16.80 -10.16 7.24
N THR A 111 17.73 -9.25 6.97
CA THR A 111 19.06 -9.30 7.58
C THR A 111 19.01 -8.58 8.91
N ASN A 112 19.37 -9.28 10.00
CA ASN A 112 19.51 -8.68 11.32
C ASN A 112 20.77 -7.79 11.38
N LYS A 113 20.91 -7.00 12.44
CA LYS A 113 22.09 -6.17 12.72
C LYS A 113 23.41 -6.96 12.74
N GLU A 114 23.34 -8.25 13.07
CA GLU A 114 24.48 -9.19 13.07
C GLU A 114 24.80 -9.79 11.69
N GLY A 115 24.12 -9.36 10.62
CA GLY A 115 24.33 -9.89 9.26
C GLY A 115 23.65 -11.22 8.97
N LYS A 116 23.01 -11.85 9.96
CA LYS A 116 22.26 -13.12 9.78
C LYS A 116 20.89 -12.87 9.13
N LYS A 117 20.52 -13.71 8.16
CA LYS A 117 19.18 -13.71 7.56
C LYS A 117 18.18 -14.44 8.49
N ILE A 118 17.20 -13.72 9.00
CA ILE A 118 16.10 -14.23 9.82
C ILE A 118 14.79 -14.16 9.04
N GLY A 119 13.90 -15.14 9.27
CA GLY A 119 12.54 -15.11 8.74
C GLY A 119 11.66 -14.28 9.66
N VAL A 120 11.09 -13.19 9.15
CA VAL A 120 10.18 -12.31 9.88
C VAL A 120 8.79 -12.46 9.28
N LYS A 121 7.79 -12.69 10.13
CA LYS A 121 6.39 -12.72 9.72
C LYS A 121 5.96 -11.31 9.31
N CYS A 122 5.17 -11.22 8.24
CA CYS A 122 4.68 -9.95 7.72
C CYS A 122 3.42 -10.18 6.89
N PRO A 123 2.57 -9.17 6.71
CA PRO A 123 1.44 -9.30 5.81
C PRO A 123 1.93 -9.40 4.35
N GLU A 124 1.20 -10.11 3.50
CA GLU A 124 1.59 -10.40 2.11
C GLU A 124 1.92 -9.14 1.30
N ILE A 125 1.19 -8.05 1.56
CA ILE A 125 1.44 -6.72 0.98
C ILE A 125 2.90 -6.25 1.11
N VAL A 126 3.61 -6.69 2.15
CA VAL A 126 5.02 -6.34 2.35
C VAL A 126 5.90 -6.95 1.25
N LYS A 127 5.61 -8.18 0.82
CA LYS A 127 6.37 -8.86 -0.24
C LYS A 127 6.24 -8.14 -1.58
N ASN A 128 5.06 -7.55 -1.82
CA ASN A 128 4.80 -6.86 -3.07
C ASN A 128 5.40 -5.46 -3.06
N CYS A 129 5.45 -4.79 -1.90
CA CYS A 129 5.87 -3.39 -1.81
C CYS A 129 7.31 -3.15 -1.31
N ILE A 130 8.01 -4.14 -0.75
CA ILE A 130 9.34 -3.98 -0.11
C ILE A 130 10.26 -5.16 -0.41
#